data_AF-A0A0J7N9S7-F1
#
_entry.id   AF-A0A0J7N9S7-F1
#
_cell.length_a   1.000
_cell.length_b   1.000
_cell.length_c   1.000
_cell.angle_alpha   90.00
_cell.angle_beta   90.00
_cell.angle_gamma   90.00
#
_symmetry.space_group_name_H-M   'P 1'
#
loop_
_entity.id
_entity.type
_entity.pdbx_description
1 polymer ?
#
loop_
_entity_poly.entity_id
_entity_poly.type
_entity_poly.pdbx_seq_one_letter_code
_entity_poly.pdbx_strand_id
1 'polypeptide(L)'
;MSRGTWHRWSVLLLLLLATRFLSVHGQCGSYAQDRQEKQDKQDKLALYKVTLRTYWSRARFPRHYPEWKPPAQFGKLIGES
;
A
#
# COMPACT_ATOMS: atom_id res chain seq x y z
N MET A 1 -65.65 7.50 12.43
CA MET A 1 -64.35 6.78 12.44
C MET A 1 -63.46 7.28 11.31
N SER A 2 -62.40 8.07 11.54
CA SER A 2 -61.43 8.38 10.44
C SER A 2 -60.05 8.94 10.85
N ARG A 3 -59.82 9.27 12.13
CA ARG A 3 -58.53 9.87 12.57
C ARG A 3 -57.43 8.85 12.85
N GLY A 4 -57.78 7.66 13.36
CA GLY A 4 -56.79 6.64 13.74
C GLY A 4 -56.16 5.89 12.57
N THR A 5 -56.83 5.81 11.42
CA THR A 5 -56.30 5.15 10.23
C THR A 5 -55.24 6.01 9.56
N TRP A 6 -55.46 7.31 9.44
CA TRP A 6 -54.54 8.27 8.82
C TRP A 6 -53.13 8.28 9.45
N HIS A 7 -53.05 8.24 10.79
CA HIS A 7 -51.76 8.15 11.48
C HIS A 7 -51.04 6.82 11.22
N ARG A 8 -51.78 5.70 11.12
CA ARG A 8 -51.20 4.39 10.83
C ARG A 8 -50.60 4.32 9.43
N TRP A 9 -51.27 4.89 8.44
CA TRP A 9 -50.75 4.96 7.07
C TRP A 9 -49.54 5.89 6.94
N SER A 10 -49.54 7.02 7.65
CA SER A 10 -48.40 7.95 7.70
C SER A 10 -47.16 7.30 8.33
N VAL A 11 -47.31 6.59 9.44
CA VAL A 11 -46.21 5.88 10.10
C VAL A 11 -45.65 4.76 9.22
N LEU A 12 -46.53 4.00 8.53
CA LEU A 12 -46.10 2.95 7.62
C LEU A 12 -45.32 3.51 6.42
N LEU A 13 -45.78 4.64 5.86
CA LEU A 13 -45.09 5.33 4.77
C LEU A 13 -43.71 5.83 5.20
N LEU A 14 -43.59 6.41 6.40
CA LEU A 14 -42.32 6.87 6.96
C LEU A 14 -41.34 5.71 7.20
N LEU A 15 -41.82 4.56 7.69
CA LEU A 15 -41.02 3.34 7.86
C LEU A 15 -40.52 2.79 6.52
N LEU A 16 -41.37 2.79 5.50
CA LEU A 16 -41.00 2.36 4.14
C LEU A 16 -40.00 3.35 3.50
N LEU A 17 -40.14 4.65 3.75
CA LEU A 17 -39.16 5.63 3.28
C LEU A 17 -37.80 5.44 3.97
N ALA A 18 -37.79 5.30 5.30
CA ALA A 18 -36.57 5.13 6.08
C ALA A 18 -35.77 3.88 5.67
N THR A 19 -36.46 2.76 5.40
CA THR A 19 -35.81 1.53 4.92
C THR A 19 -35.20 1.69 3.52
N ARG A 20 -35.82 2.47 2.63
CA ARG A 20 -35.23 2.81 1.32
C ARG A 20 -34.03 3.74 1.45
N PHE A 21 -34.08 4.74 2.34
CA PHE A 21 -32.95 5.66 2.57
C PHE A 21 -31.73 4.95 3.17
N LEU A 22 -31.92 4.00 4.10
CA LEU A 22 -30.81 3.23 4.67
C LEU A 22 -30.12 2.34 3.63
N SER A 23 -30.88 1.80 2.66
CA SER A 23 -30.33 0.96 1.60
C SER A 23 -29.48 1.72 0.58
N VAL A 24 -29.72 3.03 0.39
CA VAL A 24 -28.98 3.86 -0.58
C VAL A 24 -27.61 4.29 -0.06
N HIS A 25 -27.43 4.41 1.26
CA HIS A 25 -26.12 4.72 1.86
C HIS A 25 -25.08 3.58 1.71
N GLY A 26 -25.49 2.39 1.29
CA GLY A 26 -24.60 1.24 1.09
C GLY A 26 -23.83 1.21 -0.24
N GLN A 27 -24.05 2.16 -1.16
CA GLN A 27 -23.48 2.11 -2.53
C GLN A 27 -22.52 3.26 -2.88
N CYS A 28 -22.10 4.10 -1.93
CA CYS A 28 -20.93 4.94 -2.16
C CYS A 28 -19.68 4.10 -1.90
N GLY A 29 -19.15 3.48 -2.96
CA GLY A 29 -17.90 2.74 -2.93
C GLY A 29 -16.80 3.58 -2.28
N SER A 30 -16.09 2.98 -1.35
CA SER A 30 -15.22 3.65 -0.39
C SER A 30 -13.91 4.13 -1.04
N TYR A 31 -13.99 5.16 -1.89
CA TYR A 31 -12.80 5.85 -2.44
C TYR A 31 -11.86 6.33 -1.33
N ALA A 32 -12.43 6.67 -0.16
CA ALA A 32 -11.67 7.01 1.03
C ALA A 32 -10.92 5.81 1.60
N GLN A 33 -11.53 4.61 1.66
CA GLN A 33 -10.88 3.42 2.21
C GLN A 33 -9.85 2.82 1.26
N ASP A 34 -10.05 2.92 -0.06
CA ASP A 34 -9.04 2.50 -1.05
C ASP A 34 -7.82 3.46 -1.01
N ARG A 35 -8.05 4.78 -0.88
CA ARG A 35 -6.96 5.74 -0.65
C ARG A 35 -6.28 5.49 0.70
N GLN A 36 -7.03 5.18 1.76
CA GLN A 36 -6.50 4.85 3.08
C GLN A 36 -5.67 3.55 3.05
N GLU A 37 -6.12 2.51 2.36
CA GLU A 37 -5.37 1.25 2.20
C GLU A 37 -4.08 1.47 1.39
N LYS A 38 -4.13 2.32 0.36
CA LYS A 38 -2.96 2.68 -0.44
C LYS A 38 -1.96 3.52 0.35
N GLN A 39 -2.44 4.46 1.18
CA GLN A 39 -1.63 5.26 2.10
C GLN A 39 -0.99 4.37 3.17
N ASP A 40 -1.78 3.48 3.79
CA ASP A 40 -1.31 2.52 4.78
C ASP A 40 -0.33 1.49 4.20
N LYS A 41 -0.39 1.22 2.89
CA LYS A 41 0.66 0.48 2.16
C LYS A 41 1.93 1.29 1.92
N GLN A 42 1.84 2.61 1.76
CA GLN A 42 3.00 3.48 1.55
C GLN A 42 3.70 3.87 2.86
N ASP A 43 2.99 3.90 3.98
CA ASP A 43 3.57 4.15 5.30
C ASP A 43 4.31 2.92 5.88
N LYS A 44 4.23 1.78 5.19
CA LYS A 44 4.96 0.56 5.56
C LYS A 44 6.38 0.61 5.01
N LEU A 45 7.31 0.99 5.89
CA LEU A 45 8.75 0.92 5.61
C LEU A 45 9.19 -0.53 5.37
N ALA A 46 9.96 -0.75 4.30
CA ALA A 46 10.60 -2.03 4.01
C ALA A 46 12.09 -1.97 4.30
N LEU A 47 12.58 -2.92 5.08
CA LEU A 47 14.00 -3.05 5.42
C LEU A 47 14.68 -4.00 4.45
N TYR A 48 15.77 -3.54 3.82
CA TYR A 48 16.56 -4.34 2.91
C TYR A 48 18.01 -4.47 3.39
N LYS A 49 18.58 -5.67 3.19
CA LYS A 49 20.01 -5.91 3.35
C LYS A 49 20.67 -5.93 1.98
N VAL A 50 21.43 -4.89 1.67
CA VAL A 50 22.20 -4.81 0.41
C VAL A 50 23.53 -5.54 0.59
N THR A 51 23.85 -6.47 -0.32
CA THR A 51 25.13 -7.20 -0.35
C THR A 51 25.77 -7.06 -1.71
N LEU A 52 26.94 -6.42 -1.78
CA LEU A 52 27.74 -6.35 -3.01
C LEU A 52 28.77 -7.49 -3.03
N ARG A 53 28.65 -8.37 -4.02
CA ARG A 53 29.65 -9.40 -4.30
C ARG A 53 30.39 -9.06 -5.59
N THR A 54 31.67 -8.77 -5.46
CA THR A 54 32.54 -8.55 -6.61
C THR A 54 33.29 -9.83 -6.93
N TYR A 55 33.47 -10.12 -8.23
CA TYR A 55 34.14 -11.33 -8.70
C TYR A 55 35.42 -11.03 -9.46
N TRP A 56 36.09 -9.93 -9.11
CA TRP A 56 37.38 -9.58 -9.66
C TRP A 56 38.47 -10.39 -8.96
N SER A 57 38.92 -11.45 -9.62
CA SER A 57 39.89 -12.41 -9.10
C SER A 57 40.87 -12.82 -10.21
N ARG A 58 42.08 -13.25 -9.84
CA ARG A 58 43.11 -13.70 -10.81
C ARG A 58 42.62 -14.84 -11.71
N ALA A 59 41.90 -15.80 -11.13
CA ALA A 59 41.38 -16.94 -11.89
C ALA A 59 40.43 -16.53 -13.02
N ARG A 60 39.65 -15.45 -12.82
CA ARG A 60 38.72 -14.94 -13.83
C ARG A 60 39.32 -13.84 -14.72
N PHE A 61 40.22 -13.04 -14.17
CA PHE A 61 40.86 -11.90 -14.83
C PHE A 61 42.38 -11.98 -14.67
N PRO A 62 43.05 -12.88 -15.39
CA PRO A 62 44.48 -13.19 -15.15
C PRO A 62 45.42 -12.13 -15.70
N ARG A 63 45.00 -11.41 -16.75
CA ARG A 63 45.85 -10.44 -17.45
C ARG A 63 46.09 -9.22 -16.57
N HIS A 64 47.36 -9.00 -16.19
CA HIS A 64 47.81 -7.87 -15.37
C HIS A 64 47.03 -7.72 -14.06
N TYR A 65 46.64 -8.82 -13.41
CA TYR A 65 45.94 -8.74 -12.13
C TYR A 65 46.84 -8.07 -11.08
N PRO A 66 46.39 -6.99 -10.43
CA PRO A 66 47.23 -6.26 -9.48
C PRO A 66 47.38 -7.06 -8.19
N GLU A 67 48.58 -7.62 -7.99
CA GLU A 67 48.93 -8.37 -6.78
C GLU A 67 49.55 -7.49 -5.69
N TRP A 68 50.13 -6.35 -6.07
CA TRP A 68 50.89 -5.50 -5.15
C TRP A 68 50.78 -4.01 -5.48
N LYS A 69 50.80 -3.18 -4.42
CA LYS A 69 50.82 -1.70 -4.37
C LYS A 69 49.95 -0.94 -5.41
N PRO A 70 48.63 -0.84 -5.16
CA PRO A 70 47.84 -1.62 -4.22
C PRO A 70 47.40 -2.96 -4.83
N PRO A 71 47.10 -3.99 -4.01
CA PRO A 71 46.40 -5.16 -4.51
C PRO A 71 45.02 -4.79 -5.04
N ALA A 72 44.44 -5.66 -5.87
CA ALA A 72 43.07 -5.50 -6.38
C ALA A 72 42.08 -5.24 -5.24
N GLN A 73 41.39 -4.10 -5.31
CA GLN A 73 40.46 -3.65 -4.29
C GLN A 73 39.35 -2.79 -4.89
N PHE A 74 38.25 -2.68 -4.16
CA PHE A 74 37.16 -1.75 -4.47
C PHE A 74 37.15 -0.62 -3.46
N GLY A 75 36.71 0.56 -3.90
CA GLY A 75 36.44 1.68 -3.00
C GLY A 75 35.24 1.39 -2.08
N LYS A 76 34.95 2.36 -1.20
CA LYS A 76 33.78 2.28 -0.32
C LYS A 76 32.49 2.27 -1.14
N LEU A 77 31.58 1.35 -0.82
CA LEU A 77 30.23 1.34 -1.37
C LEU A 77 29.43 2.50 -0.74
N ILE A 78 28.91 3.39 -1.58
CA ILE A 78 28.08 4.54 -1.20
C ILE A 78 26.78 4.47 -2.01
N GLY A 79 25.65 4.78 -1.37
CA GLY A 79 24.34 4.82 -2.02
C GLY A 79 23.30 5.47 -1.11
N GLU A 80 22.17 5.84 -1.71
CA GLU A 80 20.99 6.44 -1.08
C GLU A 80 19.73 5.67 -1.50
N SER A 81 18.68 5.70 -0.67
CA SER A 81 17.43 4.95 -0.85
C SER A 81 16.33 5.79 -1.48
#